data_AF-A0A4S4KUJ3-F1
#
_entry.id   AF-A0A4S4KUJ3-F1
#
_cell.length_a   1.000
_cell.length_b   1.000
_cell.length_c   1.000
_cell.angle_alpha   90.00
_cell.angle_beta   90.00
_cell.angle_gamma   90.00
#
_symmetry.space_group_name_H-M   'P 1'
#
loop_
_entity.id
_entity.type
_entity.pdbx_description
1 polymer ?
#
loop_
_entity_poly.entity_id
_entity_poly.type
_entity_poly.pdbx_seq_one_letter_code
_entity_poly.pdbx_strand_id
1 'polypeptide(L)'
;MLDFNIEIGITGYIPECRANTKAGYVQGGSDGMPILGDFAVKYAAHAEELGVPTDDLYQALVDTATNTPPNWYEVGRQNTAWIMFGYIPTAWVDPSGATGLPTREASRSLEYALGDFAVRQAAKTLDKGTADIELYGNRSMGFTKVWDPTVTSDGFSGFAQRRFPNGTFAFSPPDACSPVDPTPHSCARGTDNNVGFYECM
;
A
#
# COMPACT_ATOMS: atom_id res chain seq x y z
N MET A 1 24.52 -6.87 0.75
CA MET A 1 24.21 -5.90 1.81
C MET A 1 23.43 -4.80 1.10
N LEU A 2 22.16 -4.57 1.48
CA LEU A 2 21.37 -3.47 0.95
C LEU A 2 22.10 -2.17 1.32
N ASP A 3 22.58 -1.43 0.33
CA ASP A 3 23.16 -0.12 0.61
C ASP A 3 22.01 0.87 0.74
N PHE A 4 21.60 1.09 1.99
CA PHE A 4 20.51 1.96 2.39
C PHE A 4 20.61 3.35 1.76
N ASN A 5 21.84 3.86 1.65
CA ASN A 5 22.15 5.18 1.09
C ASN A 5 22.06 5.22 -0.43
N ILE A 6 22.30 4.11 -1.13
CA ILE A 6 22.19 4.03 -2.59
C ILE A 6 20.75 3.78 -3.04
N GLU A 7 19.96 2.99 -2.29
CA GLU A 7 18.65 2.53 -2.76
C GLU A 7 17.49 3.47 -2.43
N ILE A 8 17.47 4.07 -1.25
CA ILE A 8 16.42 5.02 -0.84
C ILE A 8 16.79 6.45 -1.25
N GLY A 9 18.08 6.78 -1.24
CA GLY A 9 18.57 8.13 -1.56
C GLY A 9 18.38 8.58 -3.02
N ILE A 10 18.24 7.66 -3.97
CA ILE A 10 18.08 8.01 -5.40
C ILE A 10 16.63 8.36 -5.76
N THR A 11 15.65 7.68 -5.16
CA THR A 11 14.22 7.88 -5.44
C THR A 11 13.51 8.68 -4.35
N GLY A 12 14.02 8.67 -3.12
CA GLY A 12 13.35 9.20 -1.94
C GLY A 12 12.25 8.28 -1.39
N TYR A 13 12.11 7.06 -1.93
CA TYR A 13 11.05 6.11 -1.57
C TYR A 13 11.60 4.68 -1.48
N ILE A 14 11.00 3.88 -0.60
CA ILE A 14 11.33 2.46 -0.47
C ILE A 14 10.96 1.74 -1.79
N PRO A 15 11.88 0.96 -2.39
CA PRO A 15 11.62 0.23 -3.62
C PRO A 15 10.59 -0.88 -3.41
N GLU A 16 9.83 -1.19 -4.47
CA GLU A 16 8.92 -2.34 -4.55
C GLU A 16 9.48 -3.34 -5.57
N CYS A 17 9.16 -3.20 -6.85
CA CYS A 17 9.75 -4.02 -7.92
C CYS A 17 11.02 -3.38 -8.48
N ARG A 18 12.19 -4.00 -8.25
CA ARG A 18 13.47 -3.54 -8.80
C ARG A 18 14.30 -4.69 -9.35
N ALA A 19 14.95 -4.45 -10.50
CA ALA A 19 15.95 -5.34 -11.05
C ALA A 19 17.23 -4.55 -11.33
N ASN A 20 18.34 -4.97 -10.71
CA ASN A 20 19.59 -4.21 -10.68
C ASN A 20 19.35 -2.76 -10.18
N THR A 21 19.78 -1.77 -10.97
CA THR A 21 19.62 -0.35 -10.65
C THR A 21 18.38 0.30 -11.26
N LYS A 22 17.43 -0.49 -11.82
CA LYS A 22 16.25 0.04 -12.52
C LYS A 22 14.97 -0.30 -11.77
N ALA A 23 14.15 0.74 -11.54
CA ALA A 23 12.78 0.57 -11.07
C ALA A 23 11.94 -0.11 -12.15
N GLY A 24 11.18 -1.12 -11.73
CA GLY A 24 10.18 -1.77 -12.55
C GLY A 24 8.80 -1.17 -12.31
N TYR A 25 7.85 -1.59 -13.12
CA TYR A 25 6.45 -1.33 -12.85
C TYR A 25 5.95 -2.20 -11.70
N VAL A 26 5.34 -1.55 -10.73
CA VAL A 26 4.82 -2.18 -9.52
C VAL A 26 3.43 -2.73 -9.76
N GLN A 27 3.07 -3.79 -9.03
CA GLN A 27 1.69 -4.27 -9.00
C GLN A 27 0.81 -3.25 -8.25
N GLY A 28 1.27 -2.77 -7.10
CA GLY A 28 0.75 -1.62 -6.37
C GLY A 28 1.48 -1.53 -5.05
N GLY A 29 0.83 -1.06 -3.99
CA GLY A 29 1.40 -1.11 -2.64
C GLY A 29 2.72 -0.35 -2.47
N SER A 30 3.47 -0.73 -1.45
CA SER A 30 4.91 -0.45 -1.30
C SER A 30 5.46 -1.50 -0.34
N ASP A 31 5.51 -2.75 -0.79
CA ASP A 31 5.72 -3.92 0.10
C ASP A 31 7.17 -4.09 0.60
N GLY A 32 8.07 -3.18 0.24
CA GLY A 32 9.32 -2.99 0.99
C GLY A 32 9.08 -2.44 2.40
N MET A 33 7.97 -1.73 2.66
CA MET A 33 7.67 -1.16 3.98
C MET A 33 7.48 -2.24 5.07
N PRO A 34 6.67 -3.30 4.87
CA PRO A 34 6.60 -4.42 5.82
C PRO A 34 7.95 -5.08 6.10
N ILE A 35 8.84 -5.17 5.11
CA ILE A 35 10.19 -5.74 5.30
C ILE A 35 11.03 -4.86 6.24
N LEU A 36 11.04 -3.54 6.03
CA LEU A 36 11.75 -2.63 6.93
C LEU A 36 11.12 -2.56 8.33
N GLY A 37 9.79 -2.61 8.41
CA GLY A 37 9.08 -2.69 9.68
C GLY A 37 9.42 -3.96 10.45
N ASP A 38 9.49 -5.11 9.78
CA ASP A 38 9.89 -6.39 10.38
C ASP A 38 11.35 -6.38 10.83
N PHE A 39 12.24 -5.78 10.03
CA PHE A 39 13.63 -5.54 10.44
C PHE A 39 13.71 -4.71 11.72
N ALA A 40 12.98 -3.60 11.81
CA ALA A 40 12.96 -2.77 13.01
C ALA A 40 12.53 -3.57 14.24
N VAL A 41 11.46 -4.38 14.12
CA VAL A 41 10.95 -5.18 15.25
C VAL A 41 11.94 -6.26 15.69
N LYS A 42 12.57 -6.96 14.75
CA LYS A 42 13.37 -8.17 15.05
C LYS A 42 14.86 -7.92 15.21
N TYR A 43 15.40 -6.91 14.53
CA TYR A 43 16.84 -6.71 14.36
C TYR A 43 17.34 -5.32 14.72
N ALA A 44 16.49 -4.39 15.21
CA ALA A 44 16.95 -3.07 15.63
C ALA A 44 18.10 -3.12 16.65
N ALA A 45 18.09 -4.09 17.57
CA ALA A 45 19.15 -4.29 18.56
C ALA A 45 20.51 -4.69 17.94
N HIS A 46 20.51 -5.19 16.70
CA HIS A 46 21.70 -5.59 15.94
C HIS A 46 21.97 -4.64 14.75
N ALA A 47 21.23 -3.54 14.64
CA ALA A 47 21.28 -2.69 13.46
C ALA A 47 22.66 -2.06 13.25
N GLU A 48 23.36 -1.69 14.32
CA GLU A 48 24.74 -1.17 14.25
C GLU A 48 25.71 -2.21 13.68
N GLU A 49 25.67 -3.46 14.16
CA GLU A 49 26.50 -4.57 13.66
C GLU A 49 26.21 -4.89 12.19
N LEU A 50 24.96 -4.71 11.77
CA LEU A 50 24.49 -4.94 10.41
C LEU A 50 24.72 -3.74 9.49
N GLY A 51 25.21 -2.61 10.01
CA GLY A 51 25.43 -1.38 9.25
C GLY A 51 24.13 -0.71 8.78
N VAL A 52 23.03 -0.88 9.51
CA VAL A 52 21.72 -0.31 9.18
C VAL A 52 21.41 0.88 10.10
N PRO A 53 21.48 2.12 9.60
CA PRO A 53 21.06 3.29 10.37
C PRO A 53 19.54 3.27 10.60
N THR A 54 19.12 3.05 11.85
CA THR A 54 17.69 2.91 12.20
C THR A 54 16.88 4.19 12.02
N ASP A 55 17.52 5.35 12.12
CA ASP A 55 16.86 6.64 11.88
C ASP A 55 16.54 6.84 10.40
N ASP A 56 17.48 6.51 9.51
CA ASP A 56 17.24 6.56 8.06
C ASP A 56 16.19 5.52 7.63
N LEU A 57 16.22 4.32 8.23
CA LEU A 57 15.18 3.30 8.05
C LEU A 57 13.80 3.84 8.42
N TYR A 58 13.68 4.47 9.57
CA TYR A 58 12.42 5.01 10.02
C TYR A 58 11.96 6.18 9.14
N GLN A 59 12.87 7.08 8.78
CA GLN A 59 12.57 8.20 7.91
C GLN A 59 12.08 7.73 6.53
N ALA A 60 12.70 6.69 5.96
CA ALA A 60 12.26 6.10 4.70
C ALA A 60 10.84 5.53 4.75
N LEU A 61 10.48 4.89 5.87
CA LEU A 61 9.12 4.40 6.13
C LEU A 61 8.13 5.57 6.16
N VAL A 62 8.44 6.63 6.90
CA VAL A 62 7.61 7.84 7.03
C VAL A 62 7.43 8.53 5.68
N ASP A 63 8.51 8.72 4.92
CA ASP A 63 8.47 9.40 3.62
C ASP A 63 7.64 8.60 2.61
N THR A 64 7.82 7.28 2.58
CA THR A 64 7.03 6.40 1.71
C THR A 64 5.55 6.36 2.11
N ALA A 65 5.24 6.47 3.41
CA ALA A 65 3.87 6.51 3.90
C ALA A 65 3.19 7.88 3.70
N THR A 66 3.94 8.97 3.57
CA THR A 66 3.39 10.33 3.64
C THR A 66 3.38 11.02 2.29
N ASN A 67 4.44 10.88 1.50
CA ASN A 67 4.63 11.66 0.29
C ASN A 67 4.07 10.91 -0.91
N THR A 68 3.37 11.60 -1.82
CA THR A 68 2.96 11.01 -3.10
C THR A 68 4.10 11.19 -4.10
N PRO A 69 4.71 10.10 -4.62
CA PRO A 69 5.69 10.21 -5.68
C PRO A 69 5.05 10.75 -6.96
N PRO A 70 5.75 11.58 -7.75
CA PRO A 70 5.26 12.08 -9.03
C PRO A 70 4.89 10.95 -10.00
N ASN A 71 5.61 9.82 -9.92
CA ASN A 71 5.35 8.61 -10.67
C ASN A 71 5.17 7.43 -9.71
N TRP A 72 3.93 7.13 -9.33
CA TRP A 72 3.64 5.97 -8.48
C TRP A 72 3.51 4.67 -9.29
N TYR A 73 3.76 4.65 -10.60
CA TYR A 73 3.95 3.39 -11.35
C TYR A 73 5.15 2.56 -10.87
N GLU A 74 6.13 3.19 -10.23
CA GLU A 74 7.42 2.61 -9.85
C GLU A 74 7.61 2.45 -8.34
N VAL A 75 6.71 3.03 -7.55
CA VAL A 75 6.76 3.06 -6.08
C VAL A 75 5.47 2.52 -5.45
N GLY A 76 4.35 2.63 -6.17
CA GLY A 76 3.09 1.94 -5.89
C GLY A 76 2.11 2.68 -4.96
N ARG A 77 2.50 3.83 -4.41
CA ARG A 77 1.66 4.61 -3.48
C ARG A 77 1.08 5.92 -4.02
N GLN A 78 -0.24 6.05 -3.96
CA GLN A 78 -0.99 7.27 -4.23
C GLN A 78 -1.44 7.93 -2.91
N ASN A 79 -0.50 8.47 -2.14
CA ASN A 79 -0.75 8.93 -0.77
C ASN A 79 -1.72 10.11 -0.67
N THR A 80 -1.86 10.92 -1.73
CA THR A 80 -2.82 12.04 -1.80
C THR A 80 -4.25 11.55 -1.57
N ALA A 81 -4.65 10.48 -2.27
CA ALA A 81 -5.94 9.83 -2.06
C ALA A 81 -6.01 9.16 -0.69
N TRP A 82 -4.99 8.38 -0.33
CA TRP A 82 -4.97 7.62 0.92
C TRP A 82 -5.16 8.52 2.15
N ILE A 83 -4.44 9.63 2.22
CA ILE A 83 -4.52 10.57 3.35
C ILE A 83 -5.87 11.31 3.35
N MET A 84 -6.40 11.66 2.17
CA MET A 84 -7.66 12.38 2.06
C MET A 84 -8.88 11.53 2.45
N PHE A 85 -8.92 10.27 2.02
CA PHE A 85 -10.10 9.41 2.19
C PHE A 85 -9.92 8.31 3.25
N GLY A 86 -8.67 7.93 3.53
CA GLY A 86 -8.30 6.73 4.31
C GLY A 86 -8.52 5.42 3.57
N TYR A 87 -8.76 5.49 2.26
CA TYR A 87 -8.82 4.40 1.29
C TYR A 87 -8.49 4.97 -0.09
N ILE A 88 -8.28 4.11 -1.07
CA ILE A 88 -8.12 4.51 -2.47
C ILE A 88 -9.51 4.48 -3.13
N PRO A 89 -10.06 5.63 -3.54
CA PRO A 89 -11.34 5.65 -4.20
C PRO A 89 -11.23 5.27 -5.67
N THR A 90 -12.26 4.62 -6.18
CA THR A 90 -12.50 4.47 -7.62
C THR A 90 -13.14 5.74 -8.19
N ALA A 91 -12.98 5.99 -9.50
CA ALA A 91 -13.49 7.19 -10.18
C ALA A 91 -13.01 8.52 -9.56
N TRP A 92 -11.76 8.57 -9.13
CA TRP A 92 -11.10 9.78 -8.63
C TRP A 92 -9.88 10.15 -9.47
N VAL A 93 -9.65 11.45 -9.64
CA VAL A 93 -8.51 11.99 -10.37
C VAL A 93 -7.64 12.79 -9.41
N ASP A 94 -6.35 12.50 -9.40
CA ASP A 94 -5.40 13.17 -8.53
C ASP A 94 -5.16 14.62 -8.97
N PRO A 95 -5.45 15.62 -8.13
CA PRO A 95 -5.25 17.02 -8.48
C PRO A 95 -3.77 17.44 -8.47
N SER A 96 -2.87 16.61 -7.92
CA SER A 96 -1.43 16.92 -7.85
C SER A 96 -0.69 16.75 -9.18
N GLY A 97 -1.29 16.05 -10.15
CA GLY A 97 -0.63 15.67 -11.39
C GLY A 97 0.27 14.44 -11.28
N ALA A 98 0.32 13.78 -10.11
CA ALA A 98 1.01 12.50 -9.94
C ALA A 98 0.41 11.42 -10.86
N THR A 99 1.27 10.62 -11.49
CA THR A 99 0.88 9.64 -12.50
C THR A 99 1.05 8.22 -12.01
N GLY A 100 0.09 7.35 -12.33
CA GLY A 100 0.15 5.91 -12.09
C GLY A 100 -1.04 5.19 -12.71
N LEU A 101 -1.24 3.91 -12.35
CA LEU A 101 -2.33 3.07 -12.85
C LEU A 101 -3.55 3.06 -11.89
N PRO A 102 -4.62 3.83 -12.15
CA PRO A 102 -5.73 4.02 -11.21
C PRO A 102 -6.70 2.83 -11.22
N THR A 103 -6.21 1.65 -10.92
CA THR A 103 -7.00 0.41 -10.80
C THR A 103 -6.70 -0.28 -9.48
N ARG A 104 -7.39 -1.38 -9.16
CA ARG A 104 -7.05 -2.23 -8.01
C ARG A 104 -7.14 -1.50 -6.67
N GLU A 105 -8.10 -0.59 -6.58
CA GLU A 105 -8.24 0.38 -5.50
C GLU A 105 -8.50 -0.27 -4.13
N ALA A 106 -9.31 -1.34 -4.10
CA ALA A 106 -9.58 -2.06 -2.87
C ALA A 106 -8.31 -2.78 -2.39
N SER A 107 -7.61 -3.51 -3.27
CA SER A 107 -6.35 -4.16 -2.91
C SER A 107 -5.26 -3.17 -2.48
N ARG A 108 -5.07 -2.07 -3.22
CA ARG A 108 -4.12 -1.01 -2.82
C ARG A 108 -4.47 -0.43 -1.44
N SER A 109 -5.75 -0.27 -1.11
CA SER A 109 -6.16 0.19 0.23
C SER A 109 -5.73 -0.78 1.34
N LEU A 110 -5.79 -2.09 1.09
CA LEU A 110 -5.34 -3.11 2.04
C LEU A 110 -3.81 -3.08 2.23
N GLU A 111 -3.05 -3.00 1.13
CA GLU A 111 -1.58 -2.88 1.18
C GLU A 111 -1.15 -1.58 1.85
N TYR A 112 -1.90 -0.50 1.64
CA TYR A 112 -1.55 0.79 2.23
C TYR A 112 -1.73 0.79 3.74
N ALA A 113 -2.80 0.15 4.21
CA ALA A 113 -3.03 -0.13 5.62
C ALA A 113 -1.92 -1.00 6.23
N LEU A 114 -1.45 -2.04 5.52
CA LEU A 114 -0.33 -2.86 5.97
C LEU A 114 0.99 -2.08 6.04
N GLY A 115 1.27 -1.23 5.06
CA GLY A 115 2.45 -0.35 5.08
C GLY A 115 2.43 0.61 6.29
N ASP A 116 1.27 1.18 6.60
CA ASP A 116 1.14 2.05 7.78
C ASP A 116 1.25 1.24 9.10
N PHE A 117 0.78 -0.01 9.13
CA PHE A 117 1.03 -0.90 10.25
C PHE A 117 2.53 -1.15 10.45
N ALA A 118 3.29 -1.33 9.37
CA ALA A 118 4.75 -1.51 9.44
C ALA A 118 5.45 -0.27 10.03
N VAL A 119 5.07 0.93 9.57
CA VAL A 119 5.59 2.20 10.12
C VAL A 119 5.28 2.30 11.60
N ARG A 120 4.05 1.93 12.00
CA ARG A 120 3.63 1.90 13.41
C ARG A 120 4.51 0.98 14.25
N GLN A 121 4.80 -0.25 13.79
CA GLN A 121 5.62 -1.18 14.56
C GLN A 121 7.07 -0.72 14.67
N ALA A 122 7.63 -0.15 13.60
CA ALA A 122 8.95 0.47 13.65
C ALA A 122 8.98 1.65 14.63
N ALA A 123 7.97 2.53 14.60
CA ALA A 123 7.86 3.67 15.51
C ALA A 123 7.88 3.23 16.99
N LYS A 124 7.13 2.17 17.33
CA LYS A 124 7.11 1.62 18.69
C LYS A 124 8.46 1.04 19.11
N THR A 125 9.15 0.35 18.20
CA THR A 125 10.38 -0.38 18.53
C THR A 125 11.58 0.55 18.63
N LEU A 126 11.58 1.63 17.85
CA LEU A 126 12.65 2.62 17.79
C LEU A 126 12.37 3.85 18.68
N ASP A 127 11.48 3.71 19.67
CA ASP A 127 11.08 4.74 20.63
C ASP A 127 10.73 6.10 20.00
N LYS A 128 10.02 6.07 18.87
CA LYS A 128 9.54 7.26 18.17
C LYS A 128 8.33 7.86 18.89
N GLY A 129 8.02 9.12 18.57
CA GLY A 129 6.99 9.89 19.25
C GLY A 129 5.61 9.23 19.23
N THR A 130 4.83 9.45 20.30
CA THR A 130 3.46 8.90 20.42
C THR A 130 2.54 9.38 19.29
N ALA A 131 2.77 10.57 18.75
CA ALA A 131 2.02 11.10 17.61
C ALA A 131 2.12 10.22 16.36
N ASP A 132 3.31 9.70 16.03
CA ASP A 132 3.50 8.81 14.88
C ASP A 132 2.86 7.44 15.14
N ILE A 133 3.07 6.91 16.34
CA ILE A 133 2.48 5.66 16.83
C ILE A 133 0.95 5.68 16.69
N GLU A 134 0.30 6.79 17.03
CA GLU A 134 -1.14 6.99 16.90
C GLU A 134 -1.57 7.23 15.46
N LEU A 135 -0.86 8.09 14.71
CA LEU A 135 -1.17 8.42 13.33
C LEU A 135 -1.17 7.17 12.44
N TYR A 136 -0.05 6.43 12.44
CA TYR A 136 0.09 5.23 11.62
C TYR A 136 -0.74 4.06 12.17
N GLY A 137 -0.99 4.03 13.48
CA GLY A 137 -1.97 3.13 14.08
C GLY A 137 -3.38 3.34 13.52
N ASN A 138 -3.85 4.59 13.47
CA ASN A 138 -5.17 4.92 12.96
C ASN A 138 -5.27 4.68 11.44
N ARG A 139 -4.24 5.06 10.68
CA ARG A 139 -4.22 4.81 9.23
C ARG A 139 -4.14 3.32 8.89
N SER A 140 -3.44 2.52 9.70
CA SER A 140 -3.41 1.05 9.52
C SER A 140 -4.78 0.38 9.65
N MET A 141 -5.77 1.04 10.24
CA MET A 141 -7.15 0.56 10.28
C MET A 141 -7.95 0.90 9.01
N GLY A 142 -7.34 1.55 8.02
CA GLY A 142 -8.00 1.94 6.77
C GLY A 142 -8.57 0.77 5.97
N PHE A 143 -8.05 -0.45 6.14
CA PHE A 143 -8.63 -1.66 5.54
C PHE A 143 -10.12 -1.86 5.90
N THR A 144 -10.53 -1.43 7.09
CA THR A 144 -11.94 -1.53 7.53
C THR A 144 -12.87 -0.65 6.71
N LYS A 145 -12.36 0.42 6.09
CA LYS A 145 -13.17 1.34 5.27
C LYS A 145 -13.60 0.71 3.96
N VAL A 146 -12.88 -0.30 3.45
CA VAL A 146 -13.24 -1.02 2.22
C VAL A 146 -13.98 -2.32 2.50
N TRP A 147 -14.24 -2.67 3.75
CA TRP A 147 -15.01 -3.87 4.12
C TRP A 147 -16.51 -3.60 4.11
N ASP A 148 -17.24 -4.25 3.19
CA ASP A 148 -18.70 -4.21 3.15
C ASP A 148 -19.28 -5.49 3.78
N PRO A 149 -19.85 -5.43 5.00
CA PRO A 149 -20.40 -6.60 5.68
C PRO A 149 -21.67 -7.14 5.00
N THR A 150 -22.28 -6.38 4.08
CA THR A 150 -23.56 -6.73 3.45
C THR A 150 -23.40 -7.58 2.19
N VAL A 151 -22.20 -7.60 1.60
CA VAL A 151 -21.91 -8.44 0.43
C VAL A 151 -21.82 -9.89 0.87
N THR A 152 -22.47 -10.77 0.11
CA THR A 152 -22.47 -12.22 0.35
C THR A 152 -22.04 -12.96 -0.90
N SER A 153 -21.18 -13.97 -0.74
CA SER A 153 -20.77 -14.88 -1.80
C SER A 153 -20.35 -16.22 -1.20
N ASP A 154 -20.66 -17.32 -1.89
CA ASP A 154 -20.35 -18.70 -1.48
C ASP A 154 -20.73 -19.04 -0.02
N GLY A 155 -21.88 -18.52 0.45
CA GLY A 155 -22.37 -18.74 1.81
C GLY A 155 -21.67 -17.92 2.90
N PHE A 156 -20.69 -17.08 2.56
CA PHE A 156 -20.02 -16.15 3.48
C PHE A 156 -20.58 -14.73 3.34
N SER A 157 -20.40 -13.92 4.39
CA SER A 157 -20.81 -12.51 4.42
C SER A 157 -19.64 -11.63 4.81
N GLY A 158 -19.58 -10.45 4.21
CA GLY A 158 -18.48 -9.52 4.38
C GLY A 158 -17.38 -9.76 3.37
N PHE A 159 -17.19 -8.79 2.48
CA PHE A 159 -16.12 -8.79 1.50
C PHE A 159 -15.54 -7.39 1.36
N ALA A 160 -14.25 -7.32 1.00
CA ALA A 160 -13.68 -6.06 0.56
C ALA A 160 -14.39 -5.59 -0.72
N GLN A 161 -14.60 -4.30 -0.88
CA GLN A 161 -15.27 -3.66 -2.00
C GLN A 161 -14.60 -2.34 -2.33
N ARG A 162 -14.68 -1.90 -3.59
CA ARG A 162 -14.25 -0.55 -3.98
C ARG A 162 -15.16 0.50 -3.36
N ARG A 163 -14.68 1.74 -3.29
CA ARG A 163 -15.47 2.88 -2.83
C ARG A 163 -15.31 4.08 -3.74
N PHE A 164 -16.39 4.83 -3.91
CA PHE A 164 -16.36 6.14 -4.56
C PHE A 164 -15.85 7.22 -3.61
N PRO A 165 -15.42 8.40 -4.10
CA PRO A 165 -14.97 9.51 -3.25
C PRO A 165 -16.05 10.00 -2.28
N ASN A 166 -17.33 9.80 -2.60
CA ASN A 166 -18.45 10.12 -1.73
C ASN A 166 -18.65 9.12 -0.57
N GLY A 167 -17.81 8.08 -0.46
CA GLY A 167 -17.87 7.07 0.60
C GLY A 167 -18.81 5.89 0.35
N THR A 168 -19.59 5.91 -0.74
CA THR A 168 -20.46 4.80 -1.11
C THR A 168 -19.66 3.65 -1.72
N PHE A 169 -20.13 2.41 -1.51
CA PHE A 169 -19.49 1.23 -2.09
C PHE A 169 -19.77 1.15 -3.59
N ALA A 170 -18.73 0.78 -4.34
CA ALA A 170 -18.82 0.39 -5.74
C ALA A 170 -18.67 -1.13 -5.78
N PHE A 171 -19.76 -1.81 -6.14
CA PHE A 171 -19.81 -3.26 -6.11
C PHE A 171 -18.74 -3.89 -7.01
N SER A 172 -18.12 -4.93 -6.48
CA SER A 172 -17.17 -5.81 -7.15
C SER A 172 -17.56 -7.24 -6.79
N PRO A 173 -17.85 -8.12 -7.78
CA PRO A 173 -18.19 -9.51 -7.50
C PRO A 173 -17.05 -10.20 -6.74
N PRO A 174 -17.28 -10.84 -5.58
CA PRO A 174 -16.21 -11.50 -4.83
C PRO A 174 -15.54 -12.66 -5.54
N ASP A 175 -16.22 -13.25 -6.52
CA ASP A 175 -15.76 -14.31 -7.40
C ASP A 175 -15.09 -13.78 -8.68
N ALA A 176 -15.05 -12.47 -8.88
CA ALA A 176 -14.42 -11.88 -10.06
C ALA A 176 -12.96 -12.31 -10.15
N CYS A 177 -12.53 -12.69 -11.36
CA CYS A 177 -11.20 -13.21 -11.65
C CYS A 177 -10.86 -14.58 -11.06
N SER A 178 -11.86 -15.32 -10.54
CA SER A 178 -11.66 -16.69 -10.06
C SER A 178 -11.97 -17.73 -11.15
N PRO A 179 -11.57 -19.01 -10.97
CA PRO A 179 -11.95 -20.09 -11.88
C PRO A 179 -13.47 -20.34 -12.01
N VAL A 180 -14.28 -19.83 -11.08
CA VAL A 180 -15.75 -19.98 -11.08
C VAL A 180 -16.47 -18.72 -11.56
N ASP A 181 -15.73 -17.68 -11.96
CA ASP A 181 -16.27 -16.43 -12.46
C ASP A 181 -17.09 -16.66 -13.75
N PRO A 182 -18.39 -16.35 -13.76
CA PRO A 182 -19.22 -16.52 -14.94
C PRO A 182 -18.99 -15.41 -15.99
N THR A 183 -18.29 -14.33 -15.64
CA THR A 183 -18.13 -13.14 -16.48
C THR A 183 -16.66 -12.92 -16.83
N PRO A 184 -16.30 -12.62 -18.09
CA PRO A 184 -14.92 -12.25 -18.40
C PRO A 184 -14.58 -10.87 -17.82
N HIS A 185 -13.52 -10.79 -17.01
CA HIS A 185 -12.95 -9.55 -16.50
C HIS A 185 -11.51 -9.36 -16.94
N SER A 186 -11.06 -8.10 -17.06
CA SER A 186 -9.63 -7.82 -17.15
C SER A 186 -9.03 -7.87 -15.75
N CYS A 187 -8.50 -9.03 -15.42
CA CYS A 187 -7.94 -9.31 -14.12
C CYS A 187 -6.50 -8.84 -14.01
N ALA A 188 -5.84 -8.67 -15.16
CA ALA A 188 -4.44 -8.32 -15.23
C ALA A 188 -4.16 -6.86 -14.86
N ARG A 189 -2.87 -6.57 -14.67
CA ARG A 189 -2.38 -5.20 -14.54
C ARG A 189 -2.61 -4.42 -15.85
N GLY A 190 -3.74 -3.73 -15.95
CA GLY A 190 -4.11 -2.90 -17.09
C GLY A 190 -5.04 -1.75 -16.70
N THR A 191 -5.30 -0.83 -17.63
CA THR A 191 -6.25 0.29 -17.46
C THR A 191 -7.72 -0.16 -17.58
N ASP A 192 -7.92 -1.40 -18.01
CA ASP A 192 -9.20 -2.07 -18.21
C ASP A 192 -9.63 -2.93 -17.00
N ASN A 193 -8.80 -3.03 -15.95
CA ASN A 193 -9.19 -3.66 -14.69
C ASN A 193 -10.27 -2.81 -14.00
N ASN A 194 -11.49 -3.33 -14.02
CA ASN A 194 -12.69 -2.68 -13.49
C ASN A 194 -13.24 -3.40 -12.24
N VAL A 195 -12.49 -4.36 -11.68
CA VAL A 195 -12.91 -5.14 -10.50
C VAL A 195 -12.35 -4.57 -9.20
N GLY A 196 -11.23 -3.84 -9.26
CA GLY A 196 -10.66 -3.20 -8.07
C GLY A 196 -9.80 -4.10 -7.20
N PHE A 197 -9.48 -5.30 -7.69
CA PHE A 197 -8.62 -6.29 -7.03
C PHE A 197 -7.48 -6.74 -7.94
N TYR A 198 -6.36 -7.15 -7.34
CA TYR A 198 -5.31 -7.91 -8.04
C TYR A 198 -5.86 -9.22 -8.59
N GLU A 199 -5.15 -9.79 -9.57
CA GLU A 199 -5.43 -11.13 -10.10
C GLU A 199 -5.66 -12.11 -8.95
N CYS A 200 -6.84 -12.72 -8.91
CA CYS A 200 -7.11 -13.87 -8.06
C CYS A 200 -6.58 -15.10 -8.83
N MET A 201 -5.50 -15.72 -8.36
CA MET A 201 -5.05 -17.02 -8.89
C MET A 201 -5.70 -18.17 -8.13
#